data_AF-A0A5K7X8L8-F1
#
_entry.id   AF-A0A5K7X8L8-F1
#
_cell.length_a   1.000
_cell.length_b   1.000
_cell.length_c   1.000
_cell.angle_alpha   90.00
_cell.angle_beta   90.00
_cell.angle_gamma   90.00
#
_symmetry.space_group_name_H-M   'P 1'
#
loop_
_entity.id
_entity.type
_entity.pdbx_description
1 polymer ?
#
loop_
_entity_poly.entity_id
_entity_poly.type
_entity_poly.pdbx_seq_one_letter_code
_entity_poly.pdbx_strand_id
1 'polypeptide(L)'
;MANDPQQFRVQDDRFEGEAYAPAPPKKRSAFATCLTGCLIAFVVMLVLGAIAIWWAYKNIGTLAASLGSTFAKEVINQTELPAEEKADINFQIDRLATAAKDGKVSGDQIESFFTELVESPLLTTLVMSVIDKKYITPSGLSDEEKAEARVTIQRFMRGSIDKKITQAQMNKAMEPVSTKDKNGNVQLKNQVTDDELRAFLTNAKADADAAGVPAEVPEVDPSDEFKRLVDKTLEEGGKAPAGENAAPADEATSEDEAEPAAIEQPAESNP
;
A
#
# COMPACT_ATOMS: atom_id res chain seq x y z
N MET A 1 -18.69 -8.93 -105.60
CA MET A 1 -18.55 -7.60 -106.25
C MET A 1 -17.98 -6.67 -105.19
N ALA A 2 -16.90 -5.93 -105.35
CA ALA A 2 -15.91 -5.80 -106.41
C ALA A 2 -14.66 -5.20 -105.74
N ASN A 3 -13.48 -5.56 -106.25
CA ASN A 3 -12.26 -4.77 -106.11
C ASN A 3 -12.50 -3.35 -106.65
N ASP A 4 -11.92 -2.33 -106.02
CA ASP A 4 -11.01 -1.40 -106.71
C ASP A 4 -10.25 -0.51 -105.70
N PRO A 5 -9.08 0.03 -106.10
CA PRO A 5 -7.92 0.25 -105.25
C PRO A 5 -7.58 1.76 -105.25
N GLN A 6 -6.33 2.09 -104.90
CA GLN A 6 -5.67 3.39 -105.15
C GLN A 6 -6.11 4.48 -104.13
N GLN A 7 -5.25 5.24 -103.45
CA GLN A 7 -3.96 5.78 -103.86
C GLN A 7 -3.01 6.05 -102.68
N PHE A 8 -1.75 5.88 -103.03
CA PHE A 8 -0.56 6.46 -102.45
C PHE A 8 -0.71 7.96 -102.15
N ARG A 9 -0.43 8.38 -100.90
CA ARG A 9 0.12 9.71 -100.61
C ARG A 9 1.22 9.60 -99.57
N VAL A 10 2.39 10.04 -100.00
CA VAL A 10 3.56 10.34 -99.19
C VAL A 10 3.24 11.56 -98.33
N GLN A 11 3.38 11.44 -97.02
CA GLN A 11 3.60 12.58 -96.12
C GLN A 11 4.82 12.26 -95.27
N ASP A 12 5.94 12.85 -95.66
CA ASP A 12 7.06 13.14 -94.77
C ASP A 12 6.59 14.19 -93.77
N ASP A 13 6.27 13.77 -92.55
CA ASP A 13 6.23 14.67 -91.41
C ASP A 13 7.24 14.20 -90.38
N ARG A 14 8.43 14.80 -90.52
CA ARG A 14 9.06 15.59 -89.46
C ARG A 14 9.38 14.80 -88.18
N PHE A 15 10.66 14.48 -88.06
CA PHE A 15 11.40 14.34 -86.81
C PHE A 15 10.92 15.36 -85.75
N GLU A 16 10.02 14.93 -84.88
CA GLU A 16 9.81 15.55 -83.57
C GLU A 16 10.55 14.68 -82.57
N GLY A 17 11.70 15.18 -82.12
CA GLY A 17 12.41 14.59 -81.00
C GLY A 17 11.56 14.73 -79.74
N GLU A 18 10.80 13.69 -79.40
CA GLU A 18 10.27 13.51 -78.06
C GLU A 18 11.46 13.36 -77.10
N ALA A 19 11.81 14.47 -76.47
CA ALA A 19 12.69 14.47 -75.32
C ALA A 19 12.07 13.55 -74.25
N TYR A 20 12.69 12.39 -74.05
CA TYR A 20 12.35 11.45 -72.99
C TYR A 20 12.55 12.15 -71.64
N ALA A 21 11.48 12.75 -71.11
CA ALA A 21 11.49 13.35 -69.79
C ALA A 21 11.67 12.20 -68.77
N PRO A 22 12.73 12.22 -67.94
CA PRO A 22 12.92 11.19 -66.92
C PRO A 22 11.71 11.20 -65.99
N ALA A 23 11.12 10.02 -65.77
CA ALA A 23 9.99 9.86 -64.86
C ALA A 23 10.30 10.49 -63.49
N PRO A 24 9.38 11.29 -62.91
CA PRO A 24 9.66 12.02 -61.67
C PRO A 24 9.98 11.04 -60.54
N PRO A 25 10.99 11.33 -59.70
CA PRO A 25 11.37 10.44 -58.60
C PRO A 25 10.16 10.24 -57.68
N LYS A 26 9.81 8.97 -57.40
CA LYS A 26 8.75 8.60 -56.44
C LYS A 26 9.03 9.26 -55.10
N LYS A 27 8.29 10.32 -54.78
CA LYS A 27 8.32 11.00 -53.47
C LYS A 27 7.90 9.99 -52.40
N ARG A 28 8.88 9.43 -51.67
CA ARG A 28 8.59 8.68 -50.45
C ARG A 28 7.96 9.65 -49.47
N SER A 29 6.74 9.35 -49.00
CA SER A 29 5.99 10.26 -48.15
C SER A 29 6.75 10.47 -46.84
N ALA A 30 6.91 11.73 -46.43
CA ALA A 30 7.59 12.09 -45.18
C ALA A 30 6.95 11.42 -43.94
N PHE A 31 5.69 10.99 -44.06
CA PHE A 31 4.97 10.23 -43.04
C PHE A 31 5.55 8.82 -42.82
N ALA A 32 6.05 8.14 -43.85
CA ALA A 32 6.61 6.79 -43.71
C ALA A 32 7.92 6.79 -42.89
N THR A 33 8.73 7.84 -43.02
CA THR A 33 9.96 8.01 -42.23
C THR A 33 9.69 8.42 -40.78
N CYS A 34 8.63 9.20 -40.52
CA CYS A 34 8.23 9.57 -39.15
C CYS A 34 7.69 8.36 -38.37
N LEU A 35 6.85 7.53 -39.01
CA LEU A 35 6.21 6.37 -38.38
C LEU A 35 7.23 5.26 -38.05
N THR A 36 8.24 5.08 -38.90
CA THR A 36 9.35 4.15 -38.65
C THR A 36 10.22 4.60 -37.46
N GLY A 37 10.41 5.92 -37.29
CA GLY A 37 11.13 6.48 -36.15
C GLY A 37 10.40 6.30 -34.81
N CYS A 38 9.08 6.54 -34.79
CA CYS A 38 8.26 6.32 -33.59
C CYS A 38 8.23 4.85 -33.16
N LEU A 39 8.19 3.91 -34.11
CA LEU A 39 8.16 2.48 -33.79
C LEU A 39 9.44 2.03 -33.09
N ILE A 40 10.61 2.49 -33.55
CA ILE A 40 11.90 2.15 -32.95
C ILE A 40 12.01 2.75 -31.53
N ALA A 41 11.61 4.01 -31.34
CA ALA A 41 11.59 4.63 -30.02
C ALA A 41 10.66 3.89 -29.04
N PHE A 42 9.50 3.43 -29.52
CA PHE A 42 8.54 2.67 -28.71
C PHE A 42 9.09 1.30 -28.28
N VAL A 43 9.75 0.57 -29.18
CA VAL A 43 10.39 -0.71 -28.87
C VAL A 43 11.51 -0.54 -27.85
N VAL A 44 12.35 0.49 -27.98
CA VAL A 44 13.40 0.79 -27.00
C VAL A 44 12.79 1.11 -25.63
N MET A 45 11.70 1.88 -25.59
CA MET A 45 11.02 2.19 -24.34
C MET A 45 10.43 0.93 -23.67
N LEU A 46 9.83 0.02 -24.44
CA LEU A 46 9.32 -1.26 -23.92
C LEU A 46 10.44 -2.14 -23.36
N VAL A 47 11.59 -2.24 -24.03
CA VAL A 47 12.73 -3.03 -23.55
C VAL A 47 13.30 -2.43 -22.26
N LEU A 48 13.47 -1.11 -22.19
CA LEU A 48 13.91 -0.43 -20.97
C LEU A 48 12.89 -0.59 -19.84
N GLY A 49 11.60 -0.50 -20.15
CA GLY A 49 10.50 -0.76 -19.21
C GLY A 49 10.55 -2.19 -18.67
N ALA A 50 10.73 -3.19 -19.53
CA ALA A 50 10.84 -4.60 -19.12
C ALA A 50 12.09 -4.86 -18.27
N ILE A 51 13.24 -4.26 -18.61
CA ILE A 51 14.46 -4.33 -17.80
C ILE A 51 14.24 -3.67 -16.44
N ALA A 52 13.60 -2.50 -16.40
CA ALA A 52 13.30 -1.81 -15.15
C ALA A 52 12.30 -2.60 -14.28
N ILE A 53 11.26 -3.18 -14.88
CA ILE A 53 10.29 -4.05 -14.20
C ILE A 53 10.99 -5.29 -13.66
N TRP A 54 11.79 -5.98 -14.47
CA TRP A 54 12.54 -7.17 -14.04
C TRP A 54 13.55 -6.84 -12.93
N TRP A 55 14.26 -5.72 -13.04
CA TRP A 55 15.16 -5.23 -12.02
C TRP A 55 14.42 -4.85 -10.73
N ALA A 56 13.24 -4.23 -10.83
CA ALA A 56 12.37 -3.92 -9.70
C ALA A 56 11.81 -5.17 -9.04
N TYR A 57 11.39 -6.20 -9.80
CA TYR A 57 10.99 -7.50 -9.27
C TYR A 57 12.13 -8.20 -8.53
N LYS A 58 13.35 -8.18 -9.10
CA LYS A 58 14.55 -8.76 -8.48
C LYS A 58 15.04 -7.99 -7.25
N ASN A 59 14.80 -6.68 -7.18
CA ASN A 59 15.21 -5.81 -6.07
C ASN A 59 14.04 -5.36 -5.19
N ILE A 60 12.86 -5.99 -5.32
CA ILE A 60 11.66 -5.53 -4.63
C ILE A 60 11.85 -5.59 -3.11
N GLY A 61 12.61 -6.57 -2.61
CA GLY A 61 12.96 -6.67 -1.18
C GLY A 61 13.82 -5.51 -0.69
N THR A 62 14.82 -5.07 -1.46
CA THR A 62 15.71 -3.96 -1.06
C THR A 62 15.02 -2.60 -1.24
N LEU A 63 14.19 -2.46 -2.28
CA LEU A 63 13.45 -1.24 -2.58
C LEU A 63 12.27 -1.06 -1.60
N ALA A 64 11.50 -2.12 -1.33
CA ALA A 64 10.42 -2.11 -0.34
C ALA A 64 10.92 -1.87 1.09
N ALA A 65 12.07 -2.44 1.49
CA ALA A 65 12.64 -2.18 2.81
C ALA A 65 13.03 -0.69 2.99
N SER A 66 13.61 -0.07 1.96
CA SER A 66 14.00 1.36 2.01
C SER A 66 12.81 2.33 1.93
N LEU A 67 11.79 1.98 1.13
CA LEU A 67 10.57 2.78 1.01
C LEU A 67 9.71 2.65 2.27
N GLY A 68 9.59 1.43 2.79
CA GLY A 68 8.83 1.10 3.99
C GLY A 68 9.41 1.75 5.25
N SER A 69 10.74 1.73 5.44
CA SER A 69 11.36 2.39 6.59
C SER A 69 11.18 3.90 6.57
N THR A 70 11.29 4.54 5.40
CA THR A 70 11.05 5.98 5.25
C THR A 70 9.60 6.34 5.59
N PHE A 71 8.63 5.55 5.10
CA PHE A 71 7.22 5.73 5.43
C PHE A 71 6.94 5.51 6.93
N ALA A 72 7.48 4.44 7.52
CA ALA A 72 7.33 4.16 8.94
C ALA A 72 7.89 5.30 9.81
N LYS A 73 9.08 5.81 9.48
CA LYS A 73 9.67 6.97 10.16
C LYS A 73 8.82 8.23 10.02
N GLU A 74 8.24 8.48 8.85
CA GLU A 74 7.34 9.61 8.64
C GLU A 74 6.10 9.50 9.53
N VAL A 75 5.49 8.31 9.60
CA VAL A 75 4.37 8.04 10.51
C VAL A 75 4.78 8.28 11.97
N ILE A 76 5.93 7.77 12.41
CA ILE A 76 6.45 8.00 13.77
C ILE A 76 6.74 9.47 14.03
N ASN A 77 7.29 10.20 13.07
CA ASN A 77 7.56 11.64 13.23
C ASN A 77 6.27 12.46 13.38
N GLN A 78 5.17 12.01 12.78
CA GLN A 78 3.84 12.59 12.95
C GLN A 78 3.17 12.23 14.28
N THR A 79 3.64 11.20 14.99
CA THR A 79 3.16 10.92 16.36
C THR A 79 3.62 12.00 17.33
N GLU A 80 2.97 12.13 18.49
CA GLU A 80 3.38 13.05 19.55
C GLU A 80 4.35 12.43 20.58
N LEU A 81 5.06 11.36 20.19
CA LEU A 81 6.05 10.75 21.07
C LEU A 81 7.18 11.73 21.43
N PRO A 82 7.75 11.63 22.64
CA PRO A 82 8.97 12.36 23.01
C PRO A 82 10.06 12.20 21.95
N ALA A 83 10.88 13.24 21.76
CA ALA A 83 11.92 13.24 20.73
C ALA A 83 12.93 12.08 20.91
N GLU A 84 13.18 11.69 22.16
CA GLU A 84 14.02 10.55 22.54
C GLU A 84 13.38 9.23 22.08
N GLU A 85 12.13 8.96 22.45
CA GLU A 85 11.39 7.77 22.02
C GLU A 85 11.28 7.66 20.49
N LYS A 86 11.06 8.78 19.79
CA LYS A 86 11.07 8.80 18.32
C LYS A 86 12.41 8.40 17.76
N ALA A 87 13.50 8.91 18.33
CA ALA A 87 14.85 8.59 17.88
C ALA A 87 15.15 7.09 18.08
N ASP A 88 14.75 6.54 19.22
CA ASP A 88 14.94 5.12 19.54
C ASP A 88 14.10 4.23 18.62
N ILE A 89 12.81 4.53 18.42
CA ILE A 89 11.96 3.78 17.49
C ILE A 89 12.51 3.89 16.05
N ASN A 90 12.94 5.07 15.61
CA ASN A 90 13.54 5.26 14.29
C ASN A 90 14.82 4.42 14.11
N PHE A 91 15.64 4.33 15.16
CA PHE A 91 16.83 3.47 15.17
C PHE A 91 16.45 1.99 15.05
N GLN A 92 15.40 1.55 15.74
CA GLN A 92 14.90 0.17 15.61
C GLN A 92 14.31 -0.11 14.22
N ILE A 93 13.60 0.85 13.62
CA ILE A 93 13.11 0.75 12.22
C ILE A 93 14.30 0.56 11.27
N ASP A 94 15.38 1.32 11.45
CA ASP A 94 16.59 1.17 10.62
C ASP A 94 17.26 -0.19 10.78
N ARG A 95 17.32 -0.70 12.02
CA ARG A 95 17.85 -2.05 12.28
C ARG A 95 17.03 -3.12 11.58
N LEU A 96 15.70 -3.07 11.71
CA LEU A 96 14.80 -4.04 11.08
C LEU A 96 14.88 -3.94 9.55
N ALA A 97 14.85 -2.73 8.99
CA ALA A 97 14.95 -2.50 7.55
C ALA A 97 16.29 -2.97 6.97
N THR A 98 17.39 -2.75 7.69
CA THR A 98 18.72 -3.24 7.29
C THR A 98 18.75 -4.77 7.31
N ALA A 99 18.21 -5.40 8.35
CA ALA A 99 18.17 -6.85 8.44
C ALA A 99 17.28 -7.49 7.35
N ALA A 100 16.14 -6.88 7.03
CA ALA A 100 15.30 -7.29 5.92
C ALA A 100 16.02 -7.13 4.57
N LYS A 101 16.71 -6.00 4.35
CA LYS A 101 17.50 -5.75 3.14
C LYS A 101 18.64 -6.76 2.96
N ASP A 102 19.28 -7.14 4.06
CA ASP A 102 20.36 -8.13 4.09
C ASP A 102 19.83 -9.57 3.95
N GLY A 103 18.51 -9.78 3.88
CA GLY A 103 17.88 -11.11 3.86
C GLY A 103 18.03 -11.88 5.18
N LYS A 104 18.37 -11.21 6.29
CA LYS A 104 18.49 -11.80 7.64
C LYS A 104 17.12 -11.99 8.31
N VAL A 105 16.08 -11.37 7.77
CA VAL A 105 14.69 -11.53 8.19
C VAL A 105 13.89 -11.94 6.97
N SER A 106 13.16 -13.04 7.07
CA SER A 106 12.27 -13.54 6.02
C SER A 106 10.95 -12.76 5.95
N GLY A 107 10.20 -12.93 4.86
CA GLY A 107 8.86 -12.35 4.73
C GLY A 107 7.93 -12.76 5.88
N ASP A 108 7.90 -14.05 6.22
CA ASP A 108 7.07 -14.62 7.29
C ASP A 108 7.41 -14.01 8.67
N GLN A 109 8.68 -13.67 8.90
CA GLN A 109 9.12 -13.02 10.13
C GLN A 109 8.72 -11.55 10.19
N ILE A 110 8.72 -10.85 9.05
CA ILE A 110 8.16 -9.50 8.96
C ILE A 110 6.65 -9.53 9.20
N GLU A 111 5.93 -10.51 8.64
CA GLU A 111 4.51 -10.70 8.91
C GLU A 111 4.25 -10.96 10.39
N SER A 112 5.00 -11.89 11.00
CA SER A 112 4.91 -12.19 12.43
C SER A 112 5.22 -10.97 13.30
N PHE A 113 6.22 -10.17 12.93
CA PHE A 113 6.51 -8.88 13.58
C PHE A 113 5.29 -7.96 13.54
N PHE A 114 4.63 -7.81 12.39
CA PHE A 114 3.44 -6.96 12.28
C PHE A 114 2.25 -7.51 13.08
N THR A 115 2.03 -8.82 13.07
CA THR A 115 1.01 -9.46 13.91
C THR A 115 1.26 -9.16 15.38
N GLU A 116 2.49 -9.36 15.86
CA GLU A 116 2.85 -9.07 17.25
C GLU A 116 2.79 -7.59 17.56
N LEU A 117 3.18 -6.71 16.63
CA LEU A 117 3.06 -5.26 16.78
C LEU A 117 1.59 -4.85 16.97
N VAL A 118 0.67 -5.42 16.20
CA VAL A 118 -0.78 -5.16 16.32
C VAL A 118 -1.34 -5.71 17.64
N GLU A 119 -0.85 -6.85 18.09
CA GLU A 119 -1.23 -7.44 19.39
C GLU A 119 -0.49 -6.81 20.58
N SER A 120 0.54 -6.01 20.33
CA SER A 120 1.39 -5.48 21.39
C SER A 120 0.72 -4.36 22.19
N PRO A 121 1.10 -4.22 23.47
CA PRO A 121 0.74 -3.06 24.27
C PRO A 121 1.18 -1.72 23.65
N LEU A 122 2.15 -1.71 22.74
CA LEU A 122 2.63 -0.49 22.08
C LEU A 122 1.52 0.23 21.31
N LEU A 123 0.81 -0.48 20.44
CA LEU A 123 -0.26 0.10 19.63
C LEU A 123 -1.36 0.68 20.53
N THR A 124 -1.62 -0.01 21.62
CA THR A 124 -2.55 0.41 22.66
C THR A 124 -2.11 1.71 23.34
N THR A 125 -0.84 1.82 23.74
CA THR A 125 -0.27 3.07 24.30
C THR A 125 -0.36 4.23 23.31
N LEU A 126 -0.08 3.97 22.02
CA LEU A 126 -0.21 4.99 20.97
C LEU A 126 -1.66 5.47 20.82
N VAL A 127 -2.62 4.56 20.77
CA VAL A 127 -4.05 4.91 20.72
C VAL A 127 -4.45 5.72 21.95
N MET A 128 -3.99 5.34 23.15
CA MET A 128 -4.25 6.09 24.37
C MET A 128 -3.68 7.51 24.31
N SER A 129 -2.43 7.67 23.82
CA SER A 129 -1.82 8.99 23.62
C SER A 129 -2.65 9.85 22.67
N VAL A 130 -3.17 9.26 21.58
CA VAL A 130 -4.05 9.99 20.65
C VAL A 130 -5.35 10.41 21.33
N ILE A 131 -5.99 9.54 22.12
CA ILE A 131 -7.21 9.88 22.86
C ILE A 131 -6.94 10.98 23.89
N ASP A 132 -5.85 10.89 24.64
CA ASP A 132 -5.47 11.89 25.64
C ASP A 132 -5.27 13.26 25.00
N LYS A 133 -4.53 13.33 23.88
CA LYS A 133 -4.23 14.60 23.21
C LYS A 133 -5.42 15.17 22.45
N LYS A 134 -6.19 14.31 21.78
CA LYS A 134 -7.30 14.74 20.93
C LYS A 134 -8.56 15.07 21.72
N TYR A 135 -8.79 14.39 22.85
CA TYR A 135 -10.04 14.50 23.59
C TYR A 135 -9.85 14.93 25.05
N ILE A 136 -8.96 14.29 25.83
CA ILE A 136 -8.87 14.56 27.28
C ILE A 136 -8.21 15.92 27.57
N THR A 137 -7.02 16.15 27.05
CA THR A 137 -6.24 17.38 27.27
C THR A 137 -7.04 18.64 26.88
N PRO A 138 -7.64 18.73 25.68
CA PRO A 138 -8.41 19.90 25.27
C PRO A 138 -9.84 19.97 25.83
N SER A 139 -10.31 18.95 26.55
CA SER A 139 -11.65 18.98 27.16
C SER A 139 -11.79 20.01 28.28
N GLY A 140 -13.04 20.35 28.59
CA GLY A 140 -13.43 21.16 29.74
C GLY A 140 -13.48 20.40 31.07
N LEU A 141 -12.98 19.15 31.11
CA LEU A 141 -12.85 18.38 32.36
C LEU A 141 -11.89 19.07 33.35
N SER A 142 -12.12 18.89 34.66
CA SER A 142 -11.17 19.33 35.69
C SER A 142 -9.86 18.52 35.62
N ASP A 143 -8.80 19.01 36.25
CA ASP A 143 -7.50 18.31 36.27
C ASP A 143 -7.62 16.94 36.96
N GLU A 144 -8.45 16.84 38.00
CA GLU A 144 -8.78 15.59 38.68
C GLU A 144 -9.55 14.64 37.77
N GLU A 145 -10.57 15.13 37.06
CA GLU A 145 -11.33 14.34 36.08
C GLU A 145 -10.40 13.83 34.95
N LYS A 146 -9.45 14.65 34.48
CA LYS A 146 -8.46 14.25 33.45
C LYS A 146 -7.50 13.18 33.97
N ALA A 147 -7.04 13.28 35.21
CA ALA A 147 -6.21 12.25 35.82
C ALA A 147 -6.97 10.92 35.95
N GLU A 148 -8.22 10.95 36.42
CA GLU A 148 -9.07 9.75 36.50
C GLU A 148 -9.38 9.17 35.11
N ALA A 149 -9.59 10.04 34.11
CA ALA A 149 -9.83 9.64 32.73
C ALA A 149 -8.66 8.83 32.17
N ARG A 150 -7.42 9.28 32.39
CA ARG A 150 -6.20 8.57 31.95
C ARG A 150 -6.09 7.20 32.60
N VAL A 151 -6.29 7.10 33.92
CA VAL A 151 -6.29 5.82 34.64
C VAL A 151 -7.39 4.91 34.09
N THR A 152 -8.59 5.43 33.87
CA THR A 152 -9.73 4.67 33.33
C THR A 152 -9.42 4.09 31.96
N ILE A 153 -8.87 4.89 31.04
CA ILE A 153 -8.50 4.43 29.71
C ILE A 153 -7.37 3.40 29.80
N GLN A 154 -6.33 3.64 30.61
CA GLN A 154 -5.24 2.69 30.78
C GLN A 154 -5.74 1.31 31.27
N ARG A 155 -6.67 1.30 32.23
CA ARG A 155 -7.29 0.06 32.73
C ARG A 155 -8.15 -0.61 31.66
N PHE A 156 -8.98 0.16 30.97
CA PHE A 156 -9.83 -0.36 29.89
C PHE A 156 -8.99 -0.99 28.77
N MET A 157 -7.93 -0.31 28.37
CA MET A 157 -6.99 -0.80 27.37
C MET A 157 -6.24 -2.06 27.83
N ARG A 158 -5.77 -2.11 29.09
CA ARG A 158 -5.19 -3.34 29.67
C ARG A 158 -6.20 -4.48 29.67
N GLY A 159 -7.46 -4.21 30.01
CA GLY A 159 -8.54 -5.20 29.97
C GLY A 159 -8.77 -5.76 28.56
N SER A 160 -8.62 -4.94 27.53
CA SER A 160 -8.67 -5.37 26.12
C SER A 160 -7.47 -6.26 25.75
N ILE A 161 -6.24 -5.84 26.08
CA ILE A 161 -5.02 -6.62 25.84
C ILE A 161 -5.09 -7.99 26.52
N ASP A 162 -5.52 -8.02 27.79
CA ASP A 162 -5.69 -9.26 28.56
C ASP A 162 -6.90 -10.11 28.10
N LYS A 163 -7.62 -9.66 27.05
CA LYS A 163 -8.84 -10.29 26.50
C LYS A 163 -9.96 -10.44 27.53
N LYS A 164 -9.95 -9.63 28.59
CA LYS A 164 -11.00 -9.58 29.63
C LYS A 164 -12.16 -8.67 29.24
N ILE A 165 -11.90 -7.69 28.37
CA ILE A 165 -12.91 -6.84 27.75
C ILE A 165 -13.06 -7.29 26.30
N THR A 166 -14.28 -7.70 25.94
CA THR A 166 -14.58 -8.21 24.60
C THR A 166 -14.66 -7.09 23.57
N GLN A 167 -14.51 -7.41 22.29
CA GLN A 167 -14.71 -6.45 21.20
C GLN A 167 -16.09 -5.78 21.24
N ALA A 168 -17.13 -6.51 21.62
CA ALA A 168 -18.49 -5.97 21.72
C ALA A 168 -18.60 -4.91 22.83
N GLN A 169 -17.97 -5.16 23.99
CA GLN A 169 -17.87 -4.17 25.06
C GLN A 169 -17.07 -2.96 24.61
N MET A 170 -15.95 -3.16 23.93
CA MET A 170 -15.17 -2.05 23.39
C MET A 170 -15.97 -1.18 22.44
N ASN A 171 -16.66 -1.80 21.48
CA ASN A 171 -17.50 -1.08 20.52
C ASN A 171 -18.60 -0.29 21.22
N LYS A 172 -19.22 -0.86 22.24
CA LYS A 172 -20.26 -0.20 23.05
C LYS A 172 -19.68 0.97 23.86
N ALA A 173 -18.53 0.79 24.50
CA ALA A 173 -17.88 1.84 25.26
C ALA A 173 -17.52 3.02 24.36
N MET A 174 -17.03 2.75 23.14
CA MET A 174 -16.61 3.75 22.15
C MET A 174 -17.76 4.44 21.41
N GLU A 175 -19.00 3.95 21.51
CA GLU A 175 -20.16 4.50 20.81
C GLU A 175 -20.35 6.02 21.02
N PRO A 176 -20.17 6.60 22.22
CA PRO A 176 -20.30 8.05 22.43
C PRO A 176 -19.27 8.88 21.67
N VAL A 177 -18.08 8.33 21.42
CA VAL A 177 -16.94 9.05 20.80
C VAL A 177 -16.66 8.62 19.36
N SER A 178 -17.52 7.77 18.79
CA SER A 178 -17.37 7.25 17.44
C SER A 178 -18.62 7.48 16.59
N THR A 179 -18.44 7.41 15.28
CA THR A 179 -19.50 7.41 14.28
C THR A 179 -19.25 6.29 13.29
N LYS A 180 -20.32 5.78 12.66
CA LYS A 180 -20.19 4.86 11.53
C LYS A 180 -20.14 5.65 10.24
N ASP A 181 -19.18 5.33 9.37
CA ASP A 181 -19.14 5.89 8.02
C ASP A 181 -20.19 5.24 7.11
N LYS A 182 -20.22 5.67 5.84
CA LYS A 182 -21.17 5.16 4.82
C LYS A 182 -21.00 3.66 4.54
N ASN A 183 -19.85 3.10 4.86
CA ASN A 183 -19.52 1.69 4.67
C ASN A 183 -19.75 0.88 5.96
N GLY A 184 -20.23 1.52 7.03
CA GLY A 184 -20.44 0.89 8.32
C GLY A 184 -19.17 0.76 9.18
N ASN A 185 -18.04 1.32 8.75
CA ASN A 185 -16.81 1.28 9.55
C ASN A 185 -16.92 2.29 10.69
N VAL A 186 -16.47 1.89 11.88
CA VAL A 186 -16.42 2.75 13.05
C VAL A 186 -15.21 3.68 12.93
N GLN A 187 -15.44 4.99 13.01
CA GLN A 187 -14.42 6.02 13.03
C GLN A 187 -14.60 6.90 14.27
N LEU A 188 -13.49 7.39 14.83
CA LEU A 188 -13.54 8.35 15.93
C LEU A 188 -14.08 9.70 15.43
N LYS A 189 -14.93 10.34 16.23
CA LYS A 189 -15.43 11.68 15.93
C LYS A 189 -14.28 12.68 15.83
N ASN A 190 -14.39 13.64 14.91
CA ASN A 190 -13.40 14.72 14.82
C ASN A 190 -13.40 15.61 16.07
N GLN A 191 -14.58 15.86 16.63
CA GLN A 191 -14.79 16.59 17.88
C GLN A 191 -15.74 15.78 18.76
N VAL A 192 -15.44 15.75 20.06
CA VAL A 192 -16.22 15.05 21.09
C VAL A 192 -16.59 16.10 22.13
N THR A 193 -17.85 16.13 22.56
CA THR A 193 -18.27 17.03 23.64
C THR A 193 -17.84 16.46 24.99
N ASP A 194 -17.73 17.31 26.03
CA ASP A 194 -17.38 16.83 27.37
C ASP A 194 -18.37 15.77 27.89
N ASP A 195 -19.66 15.89 27.55
CA ASP A 195 -20.68 14.92 27.94
C ASP A 195 -20.50 13.56 27.23
N GLU A 196 -20.15 13.57 25.94
CA GLU A 196 -19.82 12.36 25.20
C GLU A 196 -18.54 11.71 25.73
N LEU A 197 -17.53 12.52 26.08
CA LEU A 197 -16.30 12.02 26.68
C LEU A 197 -16.55 11.40 28.05
N ARG A 198 -17.35 12.04 28.92
CA ARG A 198 -17.76 11.47 30.21
C ARG A 198 -18.57 10.18 30.04
N ALA A 199 -19.44 10.11 29.04
CA ALA A 199 -20.19 8.89 28.73
C ALA A 199 -19.26 7.74 28.31
N PHE A 200 -18.27 8.02 27.45
CA PHE A 200 -17.24 7.04 27.09
C PHE A 200 -16.45 6.58 28.32
N LEU A 201 -15.95 7.51 29.14
CA LEU A 201 -15.18 7.19 30.35
C LEU A 201 -16.00 6.39 31.35
N THR A 202 -17.28 6.70 31.51
CA THR A 202 -18.20 5.95 32.38
C THR A 202 -18.35 4.51 31.90
N ASN A 203 -18.55 4.30 30.60
CA ASN A 203 -18.66 2.96 30.02
C ASN A 203 -17.34 2.19 30.14
N ALA A 204 -16.22 2.83 29.81
CA ALA A 204 -14.89 2.23 29.89
C ALA A 204 -14.54 1.83 31.33
N LYS A 205 -14.86 2.67 32.31
CA LYS A 205 -14.68 2.37 33.75
C LYS A 205 -15.51 1.16 34.15
N ALA A 206 -16.79 1.13 33.79
CA ALA A 206 -17.69 0.03 34.11
C ALA A 206 -17.19 -1.31 33.52
N ASP A 207 -16.73 -1.32 32.28
CA ASP A 207 -16.16 -2.51 31.65
C ASP A 207 -14.84 -2.95 32.32
N ALA A 208 -13.95 -2.00 32.65
CA ALA A 208 -12.69 -2.30 33.34
C ALA A 208 -12.91 -2.83 34.77
N ASP A 209 -13.87 -2.26 35.50
CA ASP A 209 -14.27 -2.69 36.84
C ASP A 209 -14.91 -4.09 36.79
N ALA A 210 -15.81 -4.35 35.84
CA ALA A 210 -16.42 -5.66 35.63
C ALA A 210 -15.39 -6.74 35.24
N ALA A 211 -14.36 -6.36 34.48
CA ALA A 211 -13.24 -7.21 34.11
C ALA A 211 -12.21 -7.41 35.23
N GLY A 212 -12.35 -6.72 36.37
CA GLY A 212 -11.43 -6.81 37.50
C GLY A 212 -10.01 -6.32 37.18
N VAL A 213 -9.87 -5.33 36.29
CA VAL A 213 -8.56 -4.76 35.96
C VAL A 213 -8.11 -3.85 37.11
N PRO A 214 -6.93 -4.04 37.72
CA PRO A 214 -6.46 -3.21 38.83
C PRO A 214 -6.28 -1.74 38.41
N ALA A 215 -6.36 -0.81 39.38
CA ALA A 215 -6.23 0.62 39.10
C ALA A 215 -4.79 1.03 38.74
N GLU A 216 -3.81 0.39 39.36
CA GLU A 216 -2.41 0.56 39.04
C GLU A 216 -2.02 -0.47 37.98
N VAL A 217 -1.77 0.02 36.76
CA VAL A 217 -1.23 -0.80 35.67
C VAL A 217 0.20 -0.34 35.42
N PRO A 218 1.17 -1.27 35.30
CA PRO A 218 2.53 -0.90 34.93
C PRO A 218 2.54 -0.08 33.64
N GLU A 219 3.24 1.05 33.68
CA GLU A 219 3.49 1.87 32.49
C GLU A 219 4.36 1.08 31.51
N VAL A 220 3.99 1.11 30.23
CA VAL A 220 4.74 0.44 29.16
C VAL A 220 5.42 1.53 28.37
N ASP A 221 6.75 1.52 28.36
CA ASP A 221 7.56 2.39 27.52
C ASP A 221 7.41 1.94 26.04
N PRO A 222 6.92 2.81 25.15
CA PRO A 222 6.77 2.50 23.73
C PRO A 222 8.07 2.06 23.05
N SER A 223 9.19 2.71 23.39
CA SER A 223 10.47 2.48 22.75
C SER A 223 11.05 1.11 23.15
N ASP A 224 10.93 0.74 24.42
CA ASP A 224 11.37 -0.57 24.92
C ASP A 224 10.53 -1.71 24.34
N GLU A 225 9.21 -1.53 24.24
CA GLU A 225 8.34 -2.56 23.67
C GLU A 225 8.59 -2.74 22.17
N PHE A 226 8.79 -1.64 21.42
CA PHE A 226 9.17 -1.72 20.01
C PHE A 226 10.54 -2.39 19.83
N LYS A 227 11.52 -2.03 20.65
CA LYS A 227 12.85 -2.65 20.67
C LYS A 227 12.75 -4.15 20.94
N ARG A 228 11.94 -4.56 21.93
CA ARG A 228 11.71 -5.97 22.27
C ARG A 228 11.17 -6.75 21.07
N LEU A 229 10.20 -6.19 20.34
CA LEU A 229 9.64 -6.79 19.13
C LEU A 229 10.71 -6.95 18.04
N VAL A 230 11.47 -5.88 17.75
CA VAL A 230 12.54 -5.94 16.75
C VAL A 230 13.63 -6.95 17.14
N ASP A 231 14.09 -6.94 18.39
CA ASP A 231 15.12 -7.87 18.86
C ASP A 231 14.65 -9.33 18.73
N LYS A 232 13.41 -9.63 19.09
CA LYS A 232 12.81 -10.97 18.91
C LYS A 232 12.82 -11.39 17.44
N THR A 233 12.36 -10.53 16.53
CA THR A 233 12.33 -10.81 15.09
C THR A 233 13.73 -11.07 14.53
N LEU A 234 14.74 -10.30 14.97
CA LEU A 234 16.12 -10.49 14.54
C LEU A 234 16.75 -11.77 15.09
N GLU A 235 16.43 -12.14 16.34
CA GLU A 235 16.90 -13.40 16.95
C GLU A 235 16.32 -14.64 16.25
N GLU A 236 15.04 -14.59 15.88
CA GLU A 236 14.39 -15.64 15.10
C GLU A 236 14.96 -15.71 13.67
N GLY A 237 15.28 -14.55 13.08
CA GLY A 237 15.95 -14.44 11.77
C GLY A 237 17.31 -15.12 11.72
N GLY A 238 18.10 -14.96 12.78
CA GLY A 238 19.42 -15.60 12.89
C GLY A 238 19.40 -17.12 13.10
N LYS A 239 18.25 -17.71 13.45
CA LYS A 239 18.08 -19.15 13.68
C LYS A 239 17.55 -19.91 12.46
N ALA A 240 17.14 -19.22 11.40
CA ALA A 240 16.66 -19.89 10.19
C ALA A 240 17.79 -20.73 9.55
N PRO A 241 17.56 -22.00 9.23
CA PRO A 241 18.57 -22.86 8.62
C PRO A 241 18.98 -22.27 7.26
N ALA A 242 20.27 -21.99 7.10
CA ALA A 242 20.86 -21.36 5.92
C ALA A 242 20.84 -22.25 4.65
N GLY A 243 19.86 -23.13 4.46
CA GLY A 243 19.98 -24.28 3.55
C GLY A 243 18.84 -24.58 2.58
N GLU A 244 17.66 -23.98 2.67
CA GLU A 244 16.49 -24.56 1.97
C GLU A 244 15.55 -23.53 1.32
N ASN A 245 16.10 -22.48 0.71
CA ASN A 245 15.34 -21.63 -0.22
C ASN A 245 16.16 -21.26 -1.46
N ALA A 246 16.96 -22.22 -1.96
CA ALA A 246 17.30 -22.26 -3.37
C ALA A 246 16.07 -22.86 -4.10
N ALA A 247 15.10 -22.01 -4.42
CA ALA A 247 13.97 -22.43 -5.26
C ALA A 247 14.50 -22.90 -6.63
N PRO A 248 13.99 -24.04 -7.14
CA PRO A 248 14.38 -24.58 -8.43
C PRO A 248 13.92 -23.66 -9.56
N ALA A 249 14.83 -23.40 -10.49
CA ALA A 249 14.46 -22.95 -11.82
C ALA A 249 13.85 -24.15 -12.56
N ASP A 250 12.53 -24.30 -12.51
CA ASP A 250 11.75 -25.18 -13.38
C ASP A 250 10.58 -24.35 -13.89
N GLU A 251 10.68 -23.85 -15.12
CA GLU A 251 10.35 -24.53 -16.38
C GLU A 251 9.01 -23.98 -16.86
N ALA A 252 9.12 -23.27 -17.99
CA ALA A 252 8.00 -22.75 -18.72
C ALA A 252 7.07 -23.89 -19.14
N THR A 253 5.81 -23.82 -18.74
CA THR A 253 4.73 -24.50 -19.47
C THR A 253 3.83 -23.41 -20.04
N SER A 254 4.05 -23.17 -21.33
CA SER A 254 3.10 -22.53 -22.24
C SER A 254 1.86 -23.40 -22.43
N GLU A 255 0.82 -22.75 -22.97
CA GLU A 255 -0.41 -23.34 -23.55
C GLU A 255 -1.53 -23.63 -22.54
N ASP A 256 -2.58 -22.79 -22.54
CA ASP A 256 -3.79 -23.14 -23.30
C ASP A 256 -4.73 -21.93 -23.47
N GLU A 257 -5.27 -21.80 -24.67
CA GLU A 257 -6.31 -20.85 -25.05
C GLU A 257 -7.65 -21.35 -24.49
N ALA A 258 -8.40 -20.48 -23.80
CA ALA A 258 -9.82 -20.73 -23.50
C ALA A 258 -10.65 -19.47 -23.79
N GLU A 259 -11.13 -19.43 -25.03
CA GLU A 259 -12.47 -19.03 -25.49
C GLU A 259 -13.37 -18.25 -24.51
N PRO A 260 -13.77 -16.99 -24.82
CA PRO A 260 -14.71 -16.26 -23.99
C PRO A 260 -16.16 -16.75 -24.21
N ALA A 261 -16.72 -17.39 -23.19
CA ALA A 261 -18.14 -17.68 -23.13
C ALA A 261 -18.98 -16.39 -23.01
N ALA A 262 -19.98 -16.31 -23.87
CA ALA A 262 -20.98 -15.24 -23.93
C ALA A 262 -21.73 -15.09 -22.59
N ILE A 263 -21.80 -13.86 -22.08
CA ILE A 263 -22.71 -13.49 -20.99
C ILE A 263 -24.05 -13.12 -21.62
N GLU A 264 -25.00 -14.05 -21.53
CA GLU A 264 -26.41 -13.84 -21.82
C GLU A 264 -27.01 -12.93 -20.72
N GLN A 265 -27.56 -11.78 -21.10
CA GLN A 265 -28.38 -10.94 -20.24
C GLN A 265 -29.80 -11.53 -20.17
N PRO A 266 -30.37 -11.79 -18.99
CA PRO A 266 -31.81 -11.85 -18.85
C PRO A 266 -32.36 -10.45 -18.57
N ALA A 267 -33.18 -9.97 -19.51
CA ALA A 267 -34.17 -8.94 -19.29
C ALA A 267 -35.41 -9.57 -18.64
N GLU A 268 -35.86 -9.08 -17.49
CA GLU A 268 -37.24 -9.19 -16.97
C GLU A 268 -37.35 -8.15 -15.83
N SER A 269 -37.92 -6.96 -16.05
CA SER A 269 -39.35 -6.62 -16.05
C SER A 269 -40.04 -6.70 -14.68
N ASN A 270 -40.15 -5.53 -14.03
CA ASN A 270 -41.32 -4.88 -13.36
C ASN A 270 -42.25 -5.70 -12.43
N PRO A 271 -42.91 -5.07 -11.42
CA PRO A 271 -43.59 -3.76 -11.48
C PRO A 271 -43.05 -2.66 -10.57
#